data_AF-A0A9D1FW54-F1
#
_entry.id   AF-A0A9D1FW54-F1
#
_cell.length_a   1.000
_cell.length_b   1.000
_cell.length_c   1.000
_cell.angle_alpha   90.00
_cell.angle_beta   90.00
_cell.angle_gamma   90.00
#
_symmetry.space_group_name_H-M   'P 1'
#
loop_
_entity.id
_entity.type
_entity.pdbx_description
1 polymer ?
#
loop_
_entity_poly.entity_id
_entity_poly.type
_entity_poly.pdbx_seq_one_letter_code
_entity_poly.pdbx_strand_id
1 'polypeptide(L)'
;DGHALAFRQYYALERTNMKTTDGVPSWAVYGFFKAIFDLLKNKTLNPDAIAVAFDVSHQTFRVEKYAEYKSNRRAMPDPMKIQMDLIYEGLRAFNIPIYTKEGFEADDVIGTISKEACELGHNVLILTGDQDAFQLVDENGCVKVILPSKGELIEYDWEKIYEKLGVYPNQVIDYKALRGDSSDCIPGIKGVGEKTAQKLLEKYKNLENLLADCENIPEKALRDKICNGKDIAKLSQFLATIIRNVDIEFDFTLTNIELPDVKAVTEFLTKMQFYSFLRNINSILTSFDRTLKTQEAQPYQIQPSVVQANGQLGLFSEAVQTEMNKFDLKYEKEEIKDAEGLGKLVKTLEASRIFALKAIGETQSAIEVKLRGFAFAINENLKYTEDLSIAEIDDTKTKAFYVPVGGE
;
A
#
# COMPACT_ATOMS: atom_id res chain seq x y z
N ASP A 1 -10.48 -2.42 0.92
CA ASP A 1 -11.14 -2.60 2.23
C ASP A 1 -10.09 -2.62 3.35
N GLY A 2 -10.12 -1.61 4.21
CA GLY A 2 -9.17 -1.46 5.32
C GLY A 2 -9.42 -2.44 6.46
N HIS A 3 -10.67 -2.67 6.86
CA HIS A 3 -11.00 -3.57 7.96
C HIS A 3 -10.68 -5.02 7.61
N ALA A 4 -11.11 -5.49 6.43
CA ALA A 4 -10.83 -6.87 6.03
C ALA A 4 -9.31 -7.13 5.93
N LEU A 5 -8.54 -6.19 5.39
CA LEU A 5 -7.09 -6.32 5.32
C LEU A 5 -6.47 -6.32 6.71
N ALA A 6 -6.85 -5.39 7.59
CA ALA A 6 -6.30 -5.28 8.93
C ALA A 6 -6.57 -6.54 9.78
N PHE A 7 -7.82 -7.03 9.80
CA PHE A 7 -8.17 -8.27 10.53
C PHE A 7 -7.47 -9.50 9.96
N ARG A 8 -7.32 -9.57 8.64
CA ARG A 8 -6.56 -10.66 8.01
C ARG A 8 -5.12 -10.71 8.50
N GLN A 9 -4.46 -9.55 8.54
CA GLN A 9 -3.08 -9.46 9.01
C GLN A 9 -2.96 -9.68 10.52
N TYR A 10 -3.95 -9.22 11.29
CA TYR A 10 -4.04 -9.48 12.73
C TYR A 10 -3.99 -10.98 13.01
N TYR A 11 -4.90 -11.77 12.46
CA TYR A 11 -4.95 -13.21 12.73
C TYR A 11 -3.79 -13.98 12.09
N ALA A 12 -3.30 -13.55 10.93
CA ALA A 12 -2.16 -14.19 10.27
C ALA A 12 -0.85 -14.05 11.07
N LEU A 13 -0.69 -12.93 11.79
CA LEU A 13 0.55 -12.59 12.48
C LEU A 13 0.43 -12.58 14.01
N GLU A 14 -0.74 -12.90 14.59
CA GLU A 14 -0.97 -12.91 16.05
C GLU A 14 0.09 -13.75 16.81
N ARG A 15 0.45 -14.92 16.26
CA ARG A 15 1.48 -15.82 16.81
C ARG A 15 2.87 -15.20 16.93
N THR A 16 3.16 -14.12 16.19
CA THR A 16 4.45 -13.44 16.26
C THR A 16 4.60 -12.64 17.55
N ASN A 17 3.47 -12.24 18.17
CA ASN A 17 3.42 -11.42 19.37
C ASN A 17 4.31 -10.16 19.28
N MET A 18 4.42 -9.58 18.08
CA MET A 18 5.23 -8.39 17.82
C MET A 18 4.68 -7.20 18.60
N LYS A 19 5.58 -6.52 19.33
CA LYS A 19 5.26 -5.32 20.10
C LYS A 19 6.46 -4.40 20.16
N THR A 20 6.22 -3.12 20.38
CA THR A 20 7.28 -2.15 20.66
C THR A 20 7.92 -2.43 22.03
N THR A 21 9.07 -1.81 22.33
CA THR A 21 9.70 -1.85 23.66
C THR A 21 8.76 -1.42 24.79
N ASP A 22 7.83 -0.52 24.49
CA ASP A 22 6.85 -0.01 25.46
C ASP A 22 5.62 -0.92 25.59
N GLY A 23 5.63 -2.08 24.92
CA GLY A 23 4.60 -3.11 25.03
C GLY A 23 3.41 -2.93 24.08
N VAL A 24 3.45 -1.96 23.16
CA VAL A 24 2.35 -1.70 22.22
C VAL A 24 2.32 -2.78 21.13
N PRO A 25 1.21 -3.51 20.95
CA PRO A 25 1.09 -4.54 19.91
C PRO A 25 1.20 -3.93 18.51
N SER A 26 1.90 -4.59 17.58
CA SER A 26 2.24 -4.01 16.28
C SER A 26 2.19 -4.97 15.08
N TRP A 27 1.85 -6.25 15.26
CA TRP A 27 1.87 -7.25 14.18
C TRP A 27 0.87 -6.97 13.06
N ALA A 28 -0.34 -6.51 13.38
CA ALA A 28 -1.37 -6.18 12.39
C ALA A 28 -0.97 -4.95 11.58
N VAL A 29 -0.40 -3.93 12.26
CA VAL A 29 0.15 -2.72 11.62
C VAL A 29 1.24 -3.11 10.63
N TYR A 30 2.21 -3.93 11.07
CA TYR A 30 3.29 -4.41 10.23
C TYR A 30 2.78 -5.15 8.99
N GLY A 31 1.87 -6.11 9.18
CA GLY A 31 1.30 -6.89 8.09
C GLY A 31 0.48 -6.06 7.11
N PHE A 32 -0.26 -5.06 7.62
CA PHE A 32 -1.09 -4.17 6.82
C PHE A 32 -0.23 -3.33 5.86
N PHE A 33 0.78 -2.63 6.37
CA PHE A 33 1.69 -1.85 5.53
C PHE A 33 2.54 -2.72 4.62
N LYS A 34 2.99 -3.90 5.08
CA LYS A 34 3.66 -4.86 4.20
C LYS A 34 2.79 -5.21 3.00
N ALA A 35 1.51 -5.50 3.22
CA ALA A 35 0.58 -5.85 2.15
C ALA A 35 0.38 -4.67 1.17
N ILE A 36 0.31 -3.44 1.65
CA ILE A 36 0.27 -2.24 0.80
C ILE A 36 1.56 -2.12 -0.03
N PHE A 37 2.74 -2.25 0.59
CA PHE A 37 4.00 -2.13 -0.15
C PHE A 37 4.17 -3.23 -1.19
N ASP A 38 3.76 -4.46 -0.88
CA ASP A 38 3.77 -5.57 -1.83
C ASP A 38 2.80 -5.32 -3.00
N LEU A 39 1.63 -4.72 -2.72
CA LEU A 39 0.65 -4.31 -3.73
C LEU A 39 1.22 -3.24 -4.66
N LEU A 40 1.84 -2.19 -4.11
CA LEU A 40 2.41 -1.09 -4.90
C LEU A 40 3.61 -1.53 -5.76
N LYS A 41 4.33 -2.58 -5.32
CA LYS A 41 5.42 -3.20 -6.07
C LYS A 41 4.95 -4.22 -7.11
N ASN A 42 3.68 -4.63 -7.07
CA ASN A 42 3.15 -5.61 -7.99
C ASN A 42 3.05 -5.01 -9.41
N LYS A 43 3.95 -5.47 -10.29
CA LYS A 43 4.04 -4.98 -11.67
C LYS A 43 2.79 -5.28 -12.51
N THR A 44 2.04 -6.32 -12.17
CA THR A 44 0.80 -6.67 -12.89
C THR A 44 -0.34 -5.72 -12.53
N LEU A 45 -0.42 -5.31 -11.27
CA LEU A 45 -1.49 -4.41 -10.82
C LEU A 45 -1.15 -2.94 -11.11
N ASN A 46 0.12 -2.56 -10.89
CA ASN A 46 0.68 -1.22 -11.11
C ASN A 46 -0.33 -0.08 -10.85
N PRO A 47 -0.93 0.01 -9.65
CA PRO A 47 -2.07 0.89 -9.40
C PRO A 47 -1.66 2.35 -9.55
N ASP A 48 -2.54 3.17 -10.16
CA ASP A 48 -2.36 4.62 -10.36
C ASP A 48 -2.73 5.47 -9.14
N ALA A 49 -3.72 4.97 -8.40
CA ALA A 49 -4.28 5.59 -7.23
C ALA A 49 -4.54 4.53 -6.14
N ILE A 50 -4.62 4.98 -4.89
CA ILE A 50 -4.98 4.15 -3.75
C ILE A 50 -5.87 4.93 -2.78
N ALA A 51 -6.90 4.26 -2.29
CA ALA A 51 -7.79 4.76 -1.25
C ALA A 51 -8.17 3.62 -0.32
N VAL A 52 -8.40 3.92 0.95
CA VAL A 52 -8.78 2.91 1.94
C VAL A 52 -10.07 3.32 2.63
N ALA A 53 -11.07 2.44 2.58
CA ALA A 53 -12.32 2.62 3.30
C ALA A 53 -12.34 1.82 4.61
N PHE A 54 -12.99 2.38 5.64
CA PHE A 54 -13.19 1.75 6.94
C PHE A 54 -14.62 1.96 7.45
N ASP A 55 -15.14 0.98 8.19
CA ASP A 55 -16.36 1.11 8.98
C ASP A 55 -16.18 2.12 10.13
N VAL A 56 -17.21 2.92 10.39
CA VAL A 56 -17.21 3.86 11.52
C VAL A 56 -17.79 3.21 12.77
N SER A 57 -18.88 2.46 12.63
CA SER A 57 -19.61 1.89 13.75
C SER A 57 -20.33 0.60 13.35
N HIS A 58 -20.70 -0.21 14.35
CA HIS A 58 -21.55 -1.38 14.14
C HIS A 58 -23.03 -1.01 13.95
N GLN A 59 -23.40 0.23 14.30
CA GLN A 59 -24.76 0.73 14.10
C GLN A 59 -24.88 1.23 12.66
N THR A 60 -25.59 0.47 11.86
CA THR A 60 -25.85 0.78 10.44
C THR A 60 -27.35 0.70 10.17
N PHE A 61 -27.77 1.25 9.04
CA PHE A 61 -29.16 1.14 8.60
C PHE A 61 -29.63 -0.33 8.45
N ARG A 62 -28.70 -1.28 8.24
CA ARG A 62 -28.99 -2.71 8.18
C ARG A 62 -29.32 -3.28 9.55
N VAL A 63 -28.56 -2.93 10.59
CA VAL A 63 -28.82 -3.37 11.98
C VAL A 63 -30.12 -2.77 12.50
N GLU A 64 -30.41 -1.50 12.16
CA GLU A 64 -31.70 -0.87 12.47
C GLU A 64 -32.88 -1.58 11.83
N LYS A 65 -32.69 -2.09 10.60
CA LYS A 65 -33.72 -2.84 9.88
C LYS A 65 -33.87 -4.28 10.39
N TYR A 66 -32.77 -4.93 10.73
CA TYR A 66 -32.72 -6.35 11.13
C TYR A 66 -31.65 -6.57 12.19
N ALA A 67 -32.06 -6.66 13.45
CA ALA A 67 -31.16 -6.73 14.61
C ALA A 67 -30.22 -7.95 14.61
N GLU A 68 -30.58 -9.05 13.95
CA GLU A 68 -29.72 -10.23 13.87
C GLU A 68 -28.58 -10.08 12.84
N TYR A 69 -28.64 -9.08 11.95
CA TYR A 69 -27.62 -8.85 10.92
C TYR A 69 -26.24 -8.68 11.56
N LYS A 70 -25.28 -9.53 11.15
CA LYS A 70 -23.91 -9.59 11.69
C LYS A 70 -23.82 -9.73 13.22
N SER A 71 -24.90 -10.14 13.90
CA SER A 71 -24.97 -10.27 15.37
C SER A 71 -24.06 -11.34 15.96
N ASN A 72 -23.64 -12.30 15.13
CA ASN A 72 -22.70 -13.37 15.46
C ASN A 72 -21.23 -12.92 15.44
N ARG A 73 -20.92 -11.70 14.96
CA ARG A 73 -19.55 -11.19 14.91
C ARG A 73 -19.06 -10.86 16.32
N ARG A 74 -17.84 -11.31 16.63
CA ARG A 74 -17.22 -11.03 17.93
C ARG A 74 -16.77 -9.58 18.00
N ALA A 75 -16.83 -9.00 19.20
CA ALA A 75 -16.23 -7.70 19.45
C ALA A 75 -14.74 -7.70 19.06
N MET A 76 -14.28 -6.58 18.49
CA MET A 76 -12.88 -6.39 18.14
C MET A 76 -12.00 -6.58 19.40
N PRO A 77 -10.96 -7.45 19.34
CA PRO A 77 -10.04 -7.61 20.47
C PRO A 77 -9.34 -6.31 20.84
N ASP A 78 -9.07 -6.06 22.12
CA ASP A 78 -8.42 -4.82 22.56
C ASP A 78 -7.04 -4.58 21.91
N PRO A 79 -6.17 -5.59 21.72
CA PRO A 79 -4.93 -5.41 20.96
C PRO A 79 -5.17 -4.99 19.51
N MET A 80 -6.29 -5.37 18.91
CA MET A 80 -6.65 -4.97 17.55
C MET A 80 -7.12 -3.52 17.50
N LYS A 81 -7.89 -3.06 18.50
CA LYS A 81 -8.34 -1.65 18.60
C LYS A 81 -7.15 -0.69 18.59
N ILE A 82 -6.15 -0.96 19.45
CA ILE A 82 -4.91 -0.17 19.51
C ILE A 82 -4.20 -0.15 18.15
N GLN A 83 -4.12 -1.30 17.49
CA GLN A 83 -3.46 -1.41 16.18
C GLN A 83 -4.25 -0.72 15.06
N MET A 84 -5.58 -0.61 15.17
CA MET A 84 -6.39 0.11 14.19
C MET A 84 -6.06 1.61 14.20
N ASP A 85 -5.92 2.22 15.38
CA ASP A 85 -5.52 3.62 15.50
C ASP A 85 -4.14 3.87 14.89
N LEU A 86 -3.20 2.95 15.08
CA LEU A 86 -1.87 3.00 14.48
C LEU A 86 -1.89 2.79 12.96
N ILE A 87 -2.83 2.01 12.43
CA ILE A 87 -3.05 1.89 10.97
C ILE A 87 -3.54 3.22 10.41
N TYR A 88 -4.48 3.89 11.05
CA TYR A 88 -4.92 5.23 10.63
C TYR A 88 -3.77 6.25 10.66
N GLU A 89 -2.96 6.24 11.72
CA GLU A 89 -1.78 7.10 11.82
C GLU A 89 -0.78 6.85 10.68
N GLY A 90 -0.47 5.59 10.41
CA GLY A 90 0.44 5.24 9.33
C GLY A 90 -0.12 5.58 7.95
N LEU A 91 -1.41 5.36 7.68
CA LEU A 91 -2.03 5.73 6.41
C LEU A 91 -1.89 7.23 6.13
N ARG A 92 -2.09 8.07 7.15
CA ARG A 92 -1.84 9.52 7.06
C ARG A 92 -0.35 9.83 6.80
N ALA A 93 0.57 9.15 7.49
CA ALA A 93 2.00 9.34 7.28
C ALA A 93 2.44 8.98 5.85
N PHE A 94 1.82 7.95 5.25
CA PHE A 94 2.06 7.53 3.87
C PHE A 94 1.22 8.30 2.83
N ASN A 95 0.50 9.35 3.23
CA ASN A 95 -0.38 10.14 2.36
C ASN A 95 -1.42 9.29 1.61
N ILE A 96 -1.99 8.27 2.26
CA ILE A 96 -3.04 7.42 1.69
C ILE A 96 -4.38 7.89 2.25
N PRO A 97 -5.33 8.34 1.39
CA PRO A 97 -6.60 8.86 1.85
C PRO A 97 -7.48 7.77 2.47
N ILE A 98 -8.15 8.15 3.55
CA ILE A 98 -9.06 7.32 4.32
C ILE A 98 -10.47 7.84 4.10
N TYR A 99 -11.38 6.98 3.64
CA TYR A 99 -12.78 7.32 3.43
C TYR A 99 -13.68 6.54 4.39
N THR A 100 -14.56 7.26 5.09
CA THR A 100 -15.51 6.66 6.02
C THR A 100 -16.83 7.43 5.97
N LYS A 101 -17.94 6.77 6.32
CA LYS A 101 -19.24 7.43 6.49
C LYS A 101 -20.00 6.78 7.63
N GLU A 102 -20.50 7.59 8.56
CA GLU A 102 -21.34 7.11 9.65
C GLU A 102 -22.67 6.55 9.12
N GLY A 103 -23.13 5.45 9.73
CA GLY A 103 -24.36 4.75 9.32
C GLY A 103 -24.19 3.79 8.13
N PHE A 104 -23.03 3.80 7.47
CA PHE A 104 -22.69 2.94 6.33
C PHE A 104 -21.47 2.07 6.63
N GLU A 105 -21.37 0.95 5.92
CA GLU A 105 -20.22 0.05 6.01
C GLU A 105 -19.12 0.45 5.02
N ALA A 106 -17.90 -0.03 5.24
CA ALA A 106 -16.78 0.20 4.32
C ALA A 106 -17.13 -0.25 2.89
N ASP A 107 -17.91 -1.31 2.74
CA ASP A 107 -18.36 -1.84 1.45
C ASP A 107 -19.23 -0.83 0.68
N ASP A 108 -20.10 -0.08 1.37
CA ASP A 108 -20.95 0.96 0.75
C ASP A 108 -20.11 2.15 0.26
N VAL A 109 -19.09 2.53 1.05
CA VAL A 109 -18.13 3.56 0.67
C VAL A 109 -17.32 3.11 -0.56
N ILE A 110 -16.84 1.86 -0.58
CA ILE A 110 -16.12 1.28 -1.73
C ILE A 110 -17.04 1.19 -2.96
N GLY A 111 -18.29 0.77 -2.78
CA GLY A 111 -19.28 0.67 -3.84
C GLY A 111 -19.57 2.02 -4.51
N THR A 112 -19.58 3.09 -3.72
CA THR A 112 -19.74 4.47 -4.18
C THR A 112 -18.50 4.99 -4.89
N ILE A 113 -17.32 4.91 -4.25
CA ILE A 113 -16.05 5.35 -4.85
C ILE A 113 -15.74 4.62 -6.16
N SER A 114 -15.97 3.30 -6.20
CA SER A 114 -15.75 2.50 -7.41
C SER A 114 -16.63 2.95 -8.57
N LYS A 115 -17.88 3.34 -8.30
CA LYS A 115 -18.78 3.87 -9.31
C LYS A 115 -18.28 5.22 -9.82
N GLU A 116 -17.97 6.15 -8.92
CA GLU A 116 -17.53 7.49 -9.27
C GLU A 116 -16.20 7.48 -10.05
N ALA A 117 -15.24 6.65 -9.63
CA ALA A 117 -13.98 6.47 -10.36
C ALA A 117 -14.19 5.91 -11.78
N CYS A 118 -15.13 4.96 -11.94
CA CYS A 118 -15.53 4.46 -13.26
C CYS A 118 -16.17 5.52 -14.15
N GLU A 119 -17.02 6.39 -13.58
CA GLU A 119 -17.64 7.52 -14.29
C GLU A 119 -16.60 8.55 -14.76
N LEU A 120 -15.48 8.67 -14.04
CA LEU A 120 -14.31 9.47 -14.43
C LEU A 120 -13.40 8.77 -15.46
N GLY A 121 -13.71 7.52 -15.85
CA GLY A 121 -12.97 6.77 -16.86
C GLY A 121 -11.78 5.96 -16.33
N HIS A 122 -11.71 5.73 -15.01
CA HIS A 122 -10.65 4.92 -14.39
C HIS A 122 -11.10 3.48 -14.18
N ASN A 123 -10.15 2.54 -14.30
CA ASN A 123 -10.37 1.15 -13.89
C ASN A 123 -10.13 1.01 -12.38
N VAL A 124 -10.96 0.21 -11.71
CA VAL A 124 -10.97 0.06 -10.26
C VAL A 124 -10.66 -1.39 -9.87
N LEU A 125 -9.70 -1.55 -8.96
CA LEU A 125 -9.36 -2.83 -8.37
C LEU A 125 -9.72 -2.82 -6.88
N ILE A 126 -10.72 -3.61 -6.50
CA ILE A 126 -11.18 -3.71 -5.12
C ILE A 126 -10.43 -4.84 -4.41
N LEU A 127 -9.46 -4.49 -3.56
CA LEU A 127 -8.79 -5.45 -2.68
C LEU A 127 -9.62 -5.67 -1.41
N THR A 128 -10.18 -6.88 -1.25
CA THR A 128 -10.92 -7.29 -0.04
C THR A 128 -10.75 -8.79 0.22
N GLY A 129 -11.19 -9.26 1.39
CA GLY A 129 -11.41 -10.68 1.67
C GLY A 129 -12.86 -11.12 1.46
N ASP A 130 -13.77 -10.17 1.27
CA ASP A 130 -15.20 -10.40 1.22
C ASP A 130 -15.70 -10.67 -0.20
N GLN A 131 -16.58 -11.66 -0.37
CA GLN A 131 -17.18 -11.99 -1.65
C GLN A 131 -18.36 -11.07 -1.98
N ASP A 132 -18.81 -10.25 -1.04
CA ASP A 132 -19.92 -9.32 -1.20
C ASP A 132 -19.61 -8.28 -2.26
N ALA A 133 -18.34 -7.88 -2.36
CA ALA A 133 -17.83 -7.00 -3.39
C ALA A 133 -17.98 -7.55 -4.82
N PHE A 134 -18.24 -8.86 -5.01
CA PHE A 134 -18.51 -9.41 -6.35
C PHE A 134 -19.72 -8.76 -7.01
N GLN A 135 -20.69 -8.25 -6.26
CA GLN A 135 -21.82 -7.51 -6.82
C GLN A 135 -21.42 -6.17 -7.48
N LEU A 136 -20.20 -5.68 -7.22
CA LEU A 136 -19.70 -4.41 -7.74
C LEU A 136 -18.99 -4.55 -9.11
N VAL A 137 -18.61 -5.78 -9.49
CA VAL A 137 -17.97 -6.06 -10.78
C VAL A 137 -18.96 -5.85 -11.91
N ASP A 138 -18.56 -5.07 -12.92
CA ASP A 138 -19.38 -4.79 -14.09
C ASP A 138 -18.93 -5.57 -15.33
N GLU A 139 -19.85 -5.72 -16.28
CA GLU A 139 -19.62 -6.46 -17.53
C GLU A 139 -18.62 -5.75 -18.45
N ASN A 140 -18.49 -4.42 -18.35
CA ASN A 140 -17.55 -3.64 -19.15
C ASN A 140 -16.11 -3.72 -18.61
N GLY A 141 -15.91 -4.38 -17.47
CA GLY A 141 -14.60 -4.62 -16.87
C GLY A 141 -13.99 -3.40 -16.17
N CYS A 142 -14.79 -2.38 -15.86
CA CYS A 142 -14.30 -1.20 -15.16
C CYS A 142 -13.87 -1.54 -13.73
N VAL A 143 -14.68 -2.32 -13.01
CA VAL A 143 -14.43 -2.78 -11.64
C VAL A 143 -14.07 -4.25 -11.65
N LYS A 144 -12.98 -4.60 -10.98
CA LYS A 144 -12.62 -5.99 -10.66
C LYS A 144 -12.34 -6.16 -9.18
N VAL A 145 -12.53 -7.38 -8.67
CA VAL A 145 -12.26 -7.71 -7.26
C VAL A 145 -11.00 -8.56 -7.16
N ILE A 146 -10.12 -8.23 -6.22
CA ILE A 146 -8.92 -8.99 -5.92
C ILE A 146 -9.08 -9.62 -4.54
N LEU A 147 -9.08 -10.95 -4.49
CA LEU A 147 -9.09 -11.71 -3.24
C LEU A 147 -7.71 -12.30 -2.95
N PRO A 148 -7.14 -12.07 -1.75
CA PRO A 148 -5.96 -12.81 -1.31
C PRO A 148 -6.33 -14.28 -1.04
N SER A 149 -5.59 -15.21 -1.62
CA SER A 149 -5.79 -16.66 -1.44
C SER A 149 -4.45 -17.40 -1.41
N LYS A 150 -4.14 -18.07 -0.30
CA LYS A 150 -2.95 -18.95 -0.14
C LYS A 150 -1.61 -18.35 -0.65
N GLY A 151 -1.40 -17.05 -0.46
CA GLY A 151 -0.16 -16.36 -0.88
C GLY A 151 -0.22 -15.75 -2.28
N GLU A 152 -1.33 -15.91 -3.00
CA GLU A 152 -1.57 -15.30 -4.32
C GLU A 152 -2.72 -14.29 -4.25
N LEU A 153 -2.72 -13.36 -5.19
CA LEU A 153 -3.83 -12.44 -5.44
C LEU A 153 -4.63 -12.98 -6.62
N ILE A 154 -5.89 -13.33 -6.38
CA ILE A 154 -6.79 -13.83 -7.42
C ILE A 154 -7.71 -12.69 -7.83
N GLU A 155 -7.54 -12.23 -9.07
CA GLU A 155 -8.45 -11.29 -9.71
C GLU A 155 -9.74 -12.01 -10.14
N TYR A 156 -10.89 -11.39 -9.90
CA TYR A 156 -12.23 -11.82 -10.26
C TYR A 156 -12.87 -10.77 -11.15
N ASP A 157 -13.09 -11.16 -12.41
CA ASP A 157 -13.88 -10.45 -13.40
C ASP A 157 -15.28 -11.08 -13.52
N TRP A 158 -16.06 -10.56 -14.48
CA TRP A 158 -17.44 -10.98 -14.71
C TRP A 158 -17.61 -12.50 -14.88
N GLU A 159 -16.81 -13.11 -15.76
CA GLU A 159 -16.91 -14.54 -16.06
C GLU A 159 -16.37 -15.41 -14.92
N LYS A 160 -15.27 -15.02 -14.30
CA LYS A 160 -14.68 -15.79 -13.20
C LYS A 160 -15.56 -15.80 -11.95
N ILE A 161 -16.40 -14.77 -11.76
CA ILE A 161 -17.44 -14.78 -10.73
C ILE A 161 -18.52 -15.82 -11.06
N TYR A 162 -18.96 -15.90 -12.32
CA TYR A 162 -19.91 -16.92 -12.76
C TYR A 162 -19.33 -18.34 -12.58
N GLU A 163 -18.08 -18.57 -12.96
CA GLU A 163 -17.41 -19.86 -12.75
C GLU A 163 -17.36 -20.26 -11.27
N LYS A 164 -17.17 -19.29 -10.37
CA LYS A 164 -17.08 -19.51 -8.93
C LYS A 164 -18.44 -19.72 -8.28
N LEU A 165 -19.43 -18.90 -8.61
CA LEU A 165 -20.71 -18.82 -7.89
C LEU A 165 -21.90 -19.41 -8.65
N GLY A 166 -21.76 -19.70 -9.95
CA GLY A 166 -22.85 -20.12 -10.83
C GLY A 166 -23.89 -19.03 -11.11
N VAL A 167 -23.58 -17.77 -10.80
CA VAL A 167 -24.40 -16.58 -11.04
C VAL A 167 -23.50 -15.42 -11.44
N TYR A 168 -24.00 -14.52 -12.27
CA TYR A 168 -23.26 -13.33 -12.69
C TYR A 168 -23.22 -12.26 -11.58
N PRO A 169 -22.25 -11.31 -11.61
CA PRO A 169 -22.15 -10.23 -10.62
C PRO A 169 -23.46 -9.49 -10.34
N ASN A 170 -24.24 -9.16 -11.38
CA ASN A 170 -25.55 -8.51 -11.25
C ASN A 170 -26.62 -9.36 -10.57
N GLN A 171 -26.38 -10.66 -10.36
CA GLN A 171 -27.27 -11.60 -9.68
C GLN A 171 -26.79 -11.96 -8.27
N VAL A 172 -25.60 -11.51 -7.83
CA VAL A 172 -25.02 -11.88 -6.53
C VAL A 172 -25.93 -11.48 -5.37
N ILE A 173 -26.56 -10.30 -5.44
CA ILE A 173 -27.50 -9.81 -4.43
C ILE A 173 -28.71 -10.74 -4.34
N ASP A 174 -29.31 -11.06 -5.49
CA ASP A 174 -30.50 -11.92 -5.56
C ASP A 174 -30.18 -13.35 -5.14
N TYR A 175 -28.98 -13.82 -5.46
CA TYR A 175 -28.48 -15.11 -5.05
C TYR A 175 -28.41 -15.22 -3.53
N LYS A 176 -27.83 -14.21 -2.85
CA LYS A 176 -27.85 -14.09 -1.38
C LYS A 176 -29.26 -13.92 -0.82
N ALA A 177 -30.11 -13.14 -1.49
CA ALA A 177 -31.49 -12.94 -1.07
C ALA A 177 -32.29 -14.26 -1.01
N LEU A 178 -31.99 -15.18 -1.92
CA LEU A 178 -32.64 -16.49 -1.98
C LEU A 178 -32.03 -17.49 -1.00
N ARG A 179 -30.71 -17.65 -0.98
CA ARG A 179 -30.04 -18.71 -0.22
C ARG A 179 -29.71 -18.33 1.22
N GLY A 180 -29.72 -17.03 1.53
CA GLY A 180 -29.23 -16.47 2.79
C GLY A 180 -27.70 -16.39 2.87
N ASP A 181 -27.21 -15.88 3.99
CA ASP A 181 -25.79 -15.86 4.32
C ASP A 181 -25.58 -16.03 5.81
N SER A 182 -25.06 -17.18 6.22
CA SER A 182 -24.82 -17.48 7.61
C SER A 182 -23.70 -16.66 8.24
N SER A 183 -22.72 -16.17 7.48
CA SER A 183 -21.64 -15.37 8.07
C SER A 183 -22.15 -14.01 8.54
N ASP A 184 -23.12 -13.45 7.83
CA ASP A 184 -23.72 -12.14 8.10
C ASP A 184 -25.14 -12.22 8.69
N CYS A 185 -25.59 -13.43 9.04
CA CYS A 185 -26.94 -13.68 9.54
C CYS A 185 -28.05 -13.18 8.59
N ILE A 186 -27.81 -13.22 7.27
CA ILE A 186 -28.84 -12.95 6.26
C ILE A 186 -29.73 -14.19 6.15
N PRO A 187 -31.06 -14.07 6.36
CA PRO A 187 -31.92 -15.23 6.58
C PRO A 187 -32.19 -16.06 5.31
N GLY A 188 -32.39 -15.41 4.16
CA GLY A 188 -32.79 -16.07 2.92
C GLY A 188 -34.15 -16.76 2.99
N ILE A 189 -34.48 -17.56 1.96
CA ILE A 189 -35.68 -18.39 1.94
C ILE A 189 -35.34 -19.78 2.47
N LYS A 190 -35.98 -20.18 3.58
CA LYS A 190 -35.75 -21.49 4.20
C LYS A 190 -35.94 -22.64 3.20
N GLY A 191 -34.88 -23.43 3.03
CA GLY A 191 -34.89 -24.60 2.14
C GLY A 191 -34.72 -24.27 0.65
N VAL A 192 -34.24 -23.06 0.33
CA VAL A 192 -33.65 -22.69 -0.95
C VAL A 192 -32.15 -22.57 -0.72
N GLY A 193 -31.36 -23.49 -1.27
CA GLY A 193 -29.90 -23.46 -1.18
C GLY A 193 -29.24 -23.01 -2.49
N GLU A 194 -27.91 -23.01 -2.50
CA GLU A 194 -27.04 -22.68 -3.63
C GLU A 194 -27.60 -23.09 -5.01
N LYS A 195 -27.74 -24.40 -5.22
CA LYS A 195 -28.13 -24.98 -6.52
C LYS A 195 -29.55 -24.59 -6.94
N THR A 196 -30.44 -24.40 -5.96
CA THR A 196 -31.81 -23.97 -6.25
C THR A 196 -31.83 -22.49 -6.62
N ALA A 197 -31.09 -21.65 -5.90
CA ALA A 197 -30.96 -20.23 -6.21
C ALA A 197 -30.34 -20.01 -7.61
N GLN A 198 -29.25 -20.72 -7.94
CA GLN A 198 -28.63 -20.70 -9.28
C GLN A 198 -29.64 -21.02 -10.38
N LYS A 199 -30.36 -22.16 -10.27
CA LYS A 199 -31.37 -22.56 -11.27
C LYS A 199 -32.50 -21.55 -11.42
N LEU A 200 -32.96 -20.98 -10.31
CA LEU A 200 -34.01 -19.98 -10.33
C LEU A 200 -33.52 -18.70 -11.02
N LEU A 201 -32.31 -18.24 -10.74
CA LEU A 201 -31.75 -17.03 -11.35
C LEU A 201 -31.34 -17.23 -12.81
N GLU A 202 -30.94 -18.44 -13.20
CA GLU A 202 -30.73 -18.79 -14.60
C GLU A 202 -32.03 -18.65 -15.40
N LYS A 203 -33.16 -19.13 -14.85
CA LYS A 203 -34.48 -19.08 -15.48
C LYS A 203 -35.10 -17.68 -15.45
N TYR A 204 -35.14 -17.06 -14.26
CA TYR A 204 -35.90 -15.83 -13.99
C TYR A 204 -35.07 -14.56 -14.14
N LYS A 205 -33.74 -14.68 -14.23
CA LYS A 205 -32.75 -13.60 -14.36
C LYS A 205 -32.55 -12.76 -13.10
N ASN A 206 -33.60 -12.40 -12.37
CA ASN A 206 -33.51 -11.64 -11.14
C ASN A 206 -34.61 -12.03 -10.13
N LEU A 207 -34.48 -11.54 -8.89
CA LEU A 207 -35.43 -11.81 -7.82
C LEU A 207 -36.82 -11.26 -8.14
N GLU A 208 -36.91 -10.05 -8.69
CA GLU A 208 -38.20 -9.42 -8.99
C GLU A 208 -39.07 -10.26 -9.92
N ASN A 209 -38.49 -10.71 -11.04
CA ASN A 209 -39.13 -11.59 -12.01
C ASN A 209 -39.56 -12.92 -11.37
N LEU A 210 -38.70 -13.50 -10.53
CA LEU A 210 -39.03 -14.73 -9.80
C LEU A 210 -40.21 -14.55 -8.85
N LEU A 211 -40.25 -13.45 -8.09
CA LEU A 211 -41.33 -13.21 -7.13
C LEU A 211 -42.65 -12.84 -7.82
N ALA A 212 -42.59 -12.21 -9.01
CA ALA A 212 -43.74 -11.93 -9.85
C ALA A 212 -44.33 -13.21 -10.46
N ASP A 213 -43.49 -14.15 -10.89
CA ASP A 213 -43.92 -15.41 -11.52
C ASP A 213 -43.99 -16.62 -10.56
N CYS A 214 -43.89 -16.40 -9.24
CA CYS A 214 -43.70 -17.51 -8.29
C CYS A 214 -44.80 -18.57 -8.36
N GLU A 215 -46.05 -18.18 -8.68
CA GLU A 215 -47.20 -19.09 -8.76
C GLU A 215 -47.09 -20.11 -9.91
N ASN A 216 -46.29 -19.80 -10.95
CA ASN A 216 -46.10 -20.65 -12.12
C ASN A 216 -44.94 -21.64 -11.96
N ILE A 217 -44.29 -21.69 -10.79
CA ILE A 217 -43.27 -22.70 -10.49
C ILE A 217 -43.93 -24.10 -10.48
N PRO A 218 -43.50 -25.06 -11.32
CA PRO A 218 -44.13 -26.37 -11.44
C PRO A 218 -44.06 -27.19 -10.15
N GLU A 219 -42.90 -27.17 -9.48
CA GLU A 219 -42.68 -27.92 -8.26
C GLU A 219 -43.42 -27.27 -7.08
N LYS A 220 -44.55 -27.87 -6.69
CA LYS A 220 -45.43 -27.36 -5.61
C LYS A 220 -44.66 -26.96 -4.35
N ALA A 221 -43.77 -27.80 -3.85
CA ALA A 221 -43.02 -27.50 -2.63
C ALA A 221 -42.05 -26.31 -2.77
N LEU A 222 -41.50 -26.07 -3.96
CA LEU A 222 -40.64 -24.91 -4.23
C LEU A 222 -41.49 -23.65 -4.41
N ARG A 223 -42.58 -23.74 -5.17
CA ARG A 223 -43.57 -22.66 -5.31
C ARG A 223 -44.03 -22.15 -3.94
N ASP A 224 -44.47 -23.05 -3.07
CA ASP A 224 -44.97 -22.69 -1.74
C ASP A 224 -43.88 -21.98 -0.92
N LYS A 225 -42.62 -22.42 -1.00
CA LYS A 225 -41.49 -21.75 -0.34
C LYS A 225 -41.24 -20.34 -0.88
N ILE A 226 -41.20 -20.16 -2.21
CA ILE A 226 -40.91 -18.86 -2.83
C ILE A 226 -42.05 -17.88 -2.58
N CYS A 227 -43.31 -18.31 -2.79
CA CYS A 227 -44.45 -17.42 -2.61
C CYS A 227 -44.67 -17.03 -1.13
N ASN A 228 -44.43 -17.93 -0.18
CA ASN A 228 -44.46 -17.59 1.25
C ASN A 228 -43.19 -16.83 1.72
N GLY A 229 -42.09 -16.97 0.99
CA GLY A 229 -40.79 -16.38 1.30
C GLY A 229 -40.54 -14.99 0.67
N LYS A 230 -41.55 -14.36 0.06
CA LYS A 230 -41.38 -13.07 -0.66
C LYS A 230 -40.77 -11.98 0.24
N ASP A 231 -41.32 -11.80 1.43
CA ASP A 231 -40.91 -10.71 2.32
C ASP A 231 -39.51 -10.95 2.89
N ILE A 232 -39.19 -12.20 3.27
CA ILE A 232 -37.86 -12.54 3.79
C ILE A 232 -36.78 -12.45 2.70
N ALA A 233 -37.13 -12.77 1.45
CA ALA A 233 -36.23 -12.60 0.31
C ALA A 233 -35.94 -11.11 0.05
N LYS A 234 -36.97 -10.25 0.06
CA LYS A 234 -36.79 -8.79 -0.07
C LYS A 234 -35.97 -8.20 1.07
N LEU A 235 -36.20 -8.64 2.30
CA LEU A 235 -35.37 -8.24 3.45
C LEU A 235 -33.92 -8.69 3.25
N SER A 236 -33.71 -9.92 2.82
CA SER A 236 -32.36 -10.46 2.57
C SER A 236 -31.65 -9.73 1.43
N GLN A 237 -32.38 -9.36 0.38
CA GLN A 237 -31.88 -8.53 -0.72
C GLN A 237 -31.42 -7.17 -0.19
N PHE A 238 -32.24 -6.51 0.63
CA PHE A 238 -31.89 -5.24 1.26
C PHE A 238 -30.61 -5.35 2.11
N LEU A 239 -30.48 -6.39 2.93
CA LEU A 239 -29.31 -6.59 3.78
C LEU A 239 -28.03 -6.88 2.97
N ALA A 240 -28.15 -7.61 1.86
CA ALA A 240 -27.02 -7.99 1.00
C ALA A 240 -26.56 -6.89 0.02
N THR A 241 -27.42 -5.90 -0.26
CA THR A 241 -27.16 -4.87 -1.27
C THR A 241 -26.14 -3.88 -0.75
N ILE A 242 -25.02 -3.71 -1.46
CA ILE A 242 -24.07 -2.61 -1.26
C ILE A 242 -24.63 -1.33 -1.89
N ILE A 243 -24.71 -0.26 -1.11
CA ILE A 243 -25.16 1.05 -1.57
C ILE A 243 -24.01 1.73 -2.35
N ARG A 244 -24.32 2.29 -3.52
CA ARG A 244 -23.32 2.89 -4.44
C ARG A 244 -23.52 4.39 -4.67
N ASN A 245 -24.26 5.04 -3.79
CA ASN A 245 -24.59 6.46 -3.84
C ASN A 245 -24.60 7.07 -2.43
N VAL A 246 -23.62 6.67 -1.62
CA VAL A 246 -23.40 7.24 -0.29
C VAL A 246 -22.94 8.68 -0.47
N ASP A 247 -23.49 9.60 0.31
CA ASP A 247 -23.05 11.00 0.33
C ASP A 247 -21.65 11.11 0.98
N ILE A 248 -20.60 10.94 0.19
CA ILE A 248 -19.20 11.08 0.61
C ILE A 248 -18.52 12.17 -0.20
N GLU A 249 -17.65 12.94 0.44
CA GLU A 249 -16.79 13.89 -0.25
C GLU A 249 -15.60 13.12 -0.83
N PHE A 250 -15.76 12.63 -2.05
CA PHE A 250 -14.72 11.89 -2.78
C PHE A 250 -14.00 12.81 -3.76
N ASP A 251 -12.67 12.91 -3.61
CA ASP A 251 -11.79 13.56 -4.57
C ASP A 251 -10.77 12.54 -5.08
N PHE A 252 -10.93 12.15 -6.35
CA PHE A 252 -10.03 11.19 -7.00
C PHE A 252 -8.58 11.70 -7.02
N THR A 253 -8.34 13.01 -7.12
CA THR A 253 -6.98 13.56 -7.22
C THR A 253 -6.17 13.31 -5.95
N LEU A 254 -6.82 13.27 -4.78
CA LEU A 254 -6.19 12.95 -3.51
C LEU A 254 -5.81 11.47 -3.37
N THR A 255 -6.31 10.61 -4.27
CA THR A 255 -5.99 9.18 -4.28
C THR A 255 -4.74 8.86 -5.09
N ASN A 256 -4.18 9.83 -5.82
CA ASN A 256 -2.95 9.62 -6.57
C ASN A 256 -1.83 9.13 -5.65
N ILE A 257 -1.15 8.07 -6.07
CA ILE A 257 0.02 7.58 -5.35
C ILE A 257 1.17 8.55 -5.64
N GLU A 258 1.44 9.40 -4.66
CA GLU A 258 2.52 10.39 -4.67
C GLU A 258 3.54 10.09 -3.57
N LEU A 259 4.74 10.67 -3.71
CA LEU A 259 5.78 10.54 -2.71
C LEU A 259 5.29 11.16 -1.38
N PRO A 260 5.19 10.39 -0.28
CA PRO A 260 4.77 10.94 1.01
C PRO A 260 5.89 11.78 1.66
N ASP A 261 5.53 12.54 2.70
CA ASP A 261 6.52 13.23 3.53
C ASP A 261 7.46 12.21 4.20
N VAL A 262 8.70 12.18 3.72
CA VAL A 262 9.76 11.26 4.18
C VAL A 262 9.97 11.38 5.69
N LYS A 263 9.86 12.59 6.25
CA LYS A 263 10.00 12.80 7.70
C LYS A 263 8.86 12.14 8.44
N ALA A 264 7.61 12.38 8.03
CA ALA A 264 6.43 11.78 8.65
C ALA A 264 6.47 10.24 8.59
N VAL A 265 6.84 9.67 7.44
CA VAL A 265 7.01 8.22 7.29
C VAL A 265 8.11 7.69 8.20
N THR A 266 9.27 8.34 8.24
CA THR A 266 10.41 7.90 9.05
C THR A 266 10.09 7.97 10.55
N GLU A 267 9.43 9.04 10.99
CA GLU A 267 8.96 9.20 12.38
C GLU A 267 7.98 8.10 12.76
N PHE A 268 6.98 7.82 11.93
CA PHE A 268 6.02 6.74 12.16
C PHE A 268 6.69 5.37 12.24
N LEU A 269 7.54 5.02 11.27
CA LEU A 269 8.23 3.73 11.25
C LEU A 269 9.21 3.56 12.42
N THR A 270 9.85 4.65 12.86
CA THR A 270 10.73 4.67 14.03
C THR A 270 9.95 4.48 15.32
N LYS A 271 8.83 5.21 15.48
CA LYS A 271 7.88 5.03 16.59
C LYS A 271 7.41 3.58 16.69
N MET A 272 7.11 2.97 15.55
CA MET A 272 6.68 1.57 15.45
C MET A 272 7.82 0.55 15.56
N GLN A 273 9.08 1.00 15.59
CA GLN A 273 10.28 0.16 15.64
C GLN A 273 10.38 -0.83 14.47
N PHE A 274 9.85 -0.45 13.31
CA PHE A 274 9.88 -1.26 12.09
C PHE A 274 11.21 -1.09 11.33
N TYR A 275 12.30 -1.50 11.96
CA TYR A 275 13.66 -1.34 11.43
C TYR A 275 13.88 -2.02 10.07
N SER A 276 13.14 -3.09 9.76
CA SER A 276 13.18 -3.73 8.44
C SER A 276 12.59 -2.82 7.35
N PHE A 277 11.55 -2.04 7.65
CA PHE A 277 11.00 -1.05 6.72
C PHE A 277 11.93 0.16 6.61
N LEU A 278 12.48 0.65 7.73
CA LEU A 278 13.47 1.74 7.71
C LEU A 278 14.70 1.40 6.86
N ARG A 279 15.23 0.17 6.99
CA ARG A 279 16.36 -0.29 6.16
C ARG A 279 16.03 -0.34 4.67
N ASN A 280 14.76 -0.59 4.34
CA ASN A 280 14.28 -0.67 2.97
C ASN A 280 13.50 0.57 2.54
N ILE A 281 13.66 1.71 3.25
CA ILE A 281 12.82 2.88 3.07
C ILE A 281 12.86 3.40 1.65
N ASN A 282 14.05 3.41 1.02
CA ASN A 282 14.21 3.79 -0.38
C ASN A 282 13.33 2.93 -1.29
N SER A 283 13.40 1.59 -1.15
CA SER A 283 12.59 0.67 -1.95
C SER A 283 11.08 0.84 -1.71
N ILE A 284 10.67 1.22 -0.50
CA ILE A 284 9.28 1.53 -0.20
C ILE A 284 8.89 2.84 -0.89
N LEU A 285 9.65 3.91 -0.71
CA LEU A 285 9.38 5.22 -1.31
C LEU A 285 9.40 5.18 -2.85
N THR A 286 10.27 4.38 -3.47
CA THR A 286 10.26 4.20 -4.94
C THR A 286 8.96 3.58 -5.45
N SER A 287 8.22 2.83 -4.61
CA SER A 287 6.89 2.32 -5.01
C SER A 287 5.82 3.41 -5.07
N PHE A 288 6.06 4.54 -4.40
CA PHE A 288 5.24 5.76 -4.44
C PHE A 288 5.74 6.76 -5.49
N ASP A 289 7.01 6.68 -5.89
CA ASP A 289 7.58 7.55 -6.92
C ASP A 289 7.25 7.05 -8.33
N ARG A 290 6.35 7.75 -9.00
CA ARG A 290 5.94 7.48 -10.38
C ARG A 290 6.82 8.17 -11.42
N THR A 291 7.59 9.20 -11.05
CA THR A 291 8.44 9.94 -12.00
C THR A 291 9.61 9.09 -12.52
N LEU A 292 9.99 8.06 -11.77
CA LEU A 292 11.00 7.06 -12.16
C LEU A 292 10.44 5.90 -13.01
N LYS A 293 9.12 5.71 -13.11
CA LYS A 293 8.51 4.56 -13.82
C LYS A 293 8.51 4.70 -15.35
N THR A 294 8.90 5.83 -15.93
CA THR A 294 8.98 6.03 -17.40
C THR A 294 10.26 5.51 -18.03
N GLN A 295 11.14 4.82 -17.29
CA GLN A 295 12.25 4.08 -17.87
C GLN A 295 11.93 2.57 -17.84
N GLU A 296 11.42 2.05 -18.95
CA GLU A 296 11.32 0.60 -19.16
C GLU A 296 12.68 -0.05 -18.91
N ALA A 297 12.69 -1.08 -18.06
CA ALA A 297 13.84 -1.94 -17.84
C ALA A 297 14.12 -2.75 -19.12
N GLN A 298 15.02 -2.25 -19.96
CA GLN A 298 15.77 -3.08 -20.89
C GLN A 298 16.61 -4.10 -20.08
N PRO A 299 16.78 -5.34 -20.55
CA PRO A 299 17.66 -6.30 -19.88
C PRO A 299 19.06 -5.69 -19.77
N TYR A 300 19.47 -5.37 -18.55
CA TYR A 300 20.77 -4.80 -18.27
C TYR A 300 21.84 -5.88 -18.52
N GLN A 301 22.36 -5.90 -19.75
CA GLN A 301 23.68 -6.46 -19.98
C GLN A 301 24.67 -5.55 -19.27
N ILE A 302 25.54 -6.15 -18.46
CA ILE A 302 26.52 -5.46 -17.64
C ILE A 302 27.43 -4.64 -18.58
N GLN A 303 27.20 -3.33 -18.62
CA GLN A 303 28.16 -2.34 -19.10
C GLN A 303 28.18 -1.16 -18.13
N PRO A 304 29.37 -0.71 -17.67
CA PRO A 304 29.48 0.39 -16.74
C PRO A 304 29.32 1.71 -17.48
N SER A 305 28.28 2.47 -17.14
CA SER A 305 28.09 3.86 -17.59
C SER A 305 27.29 4.64 -16.55
N VAL A 306 27.84 5.78 -16.15
CA VAL A 306 27.28 6.78 -15.24
C VAL A 306 26.14 7.52 -15.95
N VAL A 307 24.97 7.63 -15.32
CA VAL A 307 23.90 8.55 -15.75
C VAL A 307 23.37 9.31 -14.54
N GLN A 308 23.42 10.64 -14.66
CA GLN A 308 22.87 11.64 -13.75
C GLN A 308 21.34 11.53 -13.64
N ALA A 309 20.80 11.80 -12.45
CA ALA A 309 19.39 12.14 -12.27
C ALA A 309 19.28 13.43 -11.44
N ASN A 310 18.77 14.49 -12.08
CA ASN A 310 18.35 15.73 -11.44
C ASN A 310 17.07 15.49 -10.61
N GLY A 311 17.01 16.03 -9.40
CA GLY A 311 15.82 16.05 -8.55
C GLY A 311 16.09 15.60 -7.11
N GLN A 312 15.16 15.93 -6.20
CA GLN A 312 15.23 15.75 -4.74
C GLN A 312 15.71 14.38 -4.24
N LEU A 313 15.69 13.33 -5.07
CA LEU A 313 16.28 12.01 -4.78
C LEU A 313 17.81 12.02 -4.59
N GLY A 314 18.55 13.00 -5.15
CA GLY A 314 20.01 13.09 -5.02
C GLY A 314 20.51 13.27 -3.58
N LEU A 315 19.74 14.00 -2.74
CA LEU A 315 20.05 14.22 -1.33
C LEU A 315 19.84 12.96 -0.47
N PHE A 316 18.92 12.07 -0.87
CA PHE A 316 18.61 10.84 -0.13
C PHE A 316 19.58 9.71 -0.45
N SER A 317 20.14 9.67 -1.66
CA SER A 317 21.22 8.75 -2.02
C SER A 317 22.51 9.04 -1.26
N GLU A 318 22.85 10.30 -1.02
CA GLU A 318 24.11 10.68 -0.33
C GLU A 318 24.17 10.16 1.12
N ALA A 319 23.09 10.29 1.90
CA ALA A 319 23.07 9.85 3.29
C ALA A 319 23.23 8.31 3.45
N VAL A 320 22.68 7.54 2.51
CA VAL A 320 22.74 6.06 2.53
C VAL A 320 24.03 5.53 1.88
N GLN A 321 24.54 6.18 0.82
CA GLN A 321 25.84 5.83 0.23
C GLN A 321 27.02 6.13 1.15
N THR A 322 26.89 7.11 2.05
CA THR A 322 27.92 7.42 3.05
C THR A 322 28.18 6.27 4.02
N GLU A 323 27.20 5.38 4.26
CA GLU A 323 27.41 4.15 5.05
C GLU A 323 27.85 2.94 4.22
N MET A 324 27.51 2.86 2.93
CA MET A 324 27.71 1.64 2.13
C MET A 324 28.98 1.61 1.27
N ASN A 325 29.58 2.74 0.89
CA ASN A 325 30.73 2.78 -0.02
C ASN A 325 32.09 2.92 0.71
N LYS A 326 32.40 1.94 1.57
CA LYS A 326 33.80 1.54 1.77
C LYS A 326 34.20 0.62 0.59
N PHE A 327 35.06 1.13 -0.31
CA PHE A 327 35.79 0.51 -1.44
C PHE A 327 35.02 0.40 -2.78
N ASP A 328 35.56 0.76 -3.96
CA ASP A 328 36.94 1.02 -4.42
C ASP A 328 36.98 2.17 -5.47
N LEU A 329 37.56 3.32 -5.10
CA LEU A 329 38.04 4.31 -6.06
C LEU A 329 39.53 3.99 -6.33
N LYS A 330 39.99 4.06 -7.58
CA LYS A 330 41.42 3.95 -7.91
C LYS A 330 42.08 5.33 -7.77
N TYR A 331 42.55 5.66 -6.58
CA TYR A 331 43.28 6.89 -6.28
C TYR A 331 44.62 6.59 -5.61
N GLU A 332 45.57 7.48 -5.78
CA GLU A 332 46.81 7.47 -5.01
C GLU A 332 46.53 8.08 -3.63
N LYS A 333 46.99 7.41 -2.57
CA LYS A 333 46.78 7.85 -1.19
C LYS A 333 48.10 8.12 -0.50
N GLU A 334 48.20 9.26 0.17
CA GLU A 334 49.37 9.67 0.95
C GLU A 334 48.93 10.17 2.33
N GLU A 335 49.60 9.70 3.37
CA GLU A 335 49.40 10.17 4.74
C GLU A 335 50.56 11.09 5.12
N ILE A 336 50.26 12.34 5.48
CA ILE A 336 51.24 13.36 5.84
C ILE A 336 51.54 13.27 7.33
N LYS A 337 52.79 12.92 7.66
CA LYS A 337 53.21 12.62 9.04
C LYS A 337 54.15 13.64 9.67
N ASP A 338 54.67 14.58 8.87
CA ASP A 338 55.65 15.55 9.32
C ASP A 338 55.44 16.93 8.69
N ALA A 339 56.16 17.93 9.22
CA ALA A 339 56.08 19.31 8.76
C ALA A 339 56.62 19.51 7.33
N GLU A 340 57.56 18.67 6.89
CA GLU A 340 58.12 18.74 5.54
C GLU A 340 57.08 18.29 4.50
N GLY A 341 56.40 17.18 4.75
CA GLY A 341 55.29 16.66 3.96
C GLY A 341 54.11 17.63 3.94
N LEU A 342 53.81 18.27 5.08
CA LEU A 342 52.79 19.32 5.12
C LEU A 342 53.17 20.51 4.24
N GLY A 343 54.45 20.94 4.28
CA GLY A 343 54.95 22.00 3.41
C GLY A 343 54.89 21.65 1.92
N LYS A 344 55.13 20.38 1.55
CA LYS A 344 54.96 19.87 0.17
C LYS A 344 53.49 19.85 -0.25
N LEU A 345 52.59 19.41 0.63
CA LEU A 345 51.16 19.42 0.39
C LEU A 345 50.64 20.85 0.18
N VAL A 346 51.01 21.80 1.04
CA VAL A 346 50.60 23.21 0.90
C VAL A 346 51.02 23.78 -0.45
N LYS A 347 52.29 23.58 -0.86
CA LYS A 347 52.76 24.02 -2.20
C LYS A 347 51.97 23.37 -3.33
N THR A 348 51.60 22.10 -3.18
CA THR A 348 50.80 21.36 -4.17
C THR A 348 49.38 21.93 -4.26
N LEU A 349 48.76 22.25 -3.11
CA LEU A 349 47.44 22.88 -3.04
C LEU A 349 47.46 24.32 -3.60
N GLU A 350 48.50 25.10 -3.32
CA GLU A 350 48.68 26.46 -3.86
C GLU A 350 48.86 26.47 -5.37
N ALA A 351 49.54 25.46 -5.93
CA ALA A 351 49.70 25.29 -7.37
C ALA A 351 48.43 24.72 -8.04
N SER A 352 47.50 24.17 -7.26
CA SER A 352 46.27 23.56 -7.76
C SER A 352 45.18 24.61 -7.97
N ARG A 353 44.52 24.56 -9.13
CA ARG A 353 43.42 25.48 -9.43
C ARG A 353 42.17 25.21 -8.58
N ILE A 354 41.98 23.97 -8.14
CA ILE A 354 40.89 23.52 -7.29
C ILE A 354 41.34 22.29 -6.50
N PHE A 355 40.87 22.15 -5.26
CA PHE A 355 41.07 20.95 -4.44
C PHE A 355 39.83 20.72 -3.58
N ALA A 356 39.60 19.46 -3.19
CA ALA A 356 38.59 19.11 -2.21
C ALA A 356 39.20 19.08 -0.82
N LEU A 357 38.44 19.54 0.18
CA LEU A 357 38.79 19.48 1.60
C LEU A 357 37.65 18.81 2.37
N LYS A 358 38.01 17.86 3.24
CA LYS A 358 37.09 17.26 4.21
C LYS A 358 37.71 17.28 5.60
N ALA A 359 37.03 17.89 6.55
CA ALA A 359 37.36 17.73 7.97
C ALA A 359 36.87 16.36 8.45
N ILE A 360 37.74 15.62 9.14
CA ILE A 360 37.42 14.32 9.73
C ILE A 360 37.32 14.53 11.24
N GLY A 361 36.15 14.27 11.80
CA GLY A 361 35.88 14.41 13.23
C GLY A 361 35.00 13.29 13.76
N GLU A 362 35.04 13.13 15.08
CA GLU A 362 34.15 12.27 15.84
C GLU A 362 33.04 13.13 16.43
N THR A 363 31.82 12.97 15.90
CA THR A 363 30.65 13.77 16.30
C THR A 363 30.05 13.18 17.57
N GLN A 364 30.11 13.93 18.67
CA GLN A 364 29.48 13.55 19.94
C GLN A 364 28.09 14.17 20.07
N SER A 365 27.88 15.38 19.51
CA SER A 365 26.58 16.04 19.41
C SER A 365 26.55 17.07 18.27
N ALA A 366 25.38 17.66 18.01
CA ALA A 366 25.20 18.69 16.97
C ALA A 366 26.04 19.97 17.17
N ILE A 367 26.64 20.17 18.35
CA ILE A 367 27.49 21.32 18.68
C ILE A 367 28.91 20.92 19.12
N GLU A 368 29.21 19.62 19.21
CA GLU A 368 30.47 19.11 19.74
C GLU A 368 31.07 18.06 18.80
N VAL A 369 32.16 18.46 18.13
CA VAL A 369 32.90 17.63 17.18
C VAL A 369 34.36 17.64 17.56
N LYS A 370 34.93 16.46 17.85
CA LYS A 370 36.37 16.31 18.07
C LYS A 370 37.06 16.08 16.74
N LEU A 371 37.81 17.08 16.27
CA LEU A 371 38.57 16.98 15.03
C LEU A 371 39.71 15.95 15.15
N ARG A 372 39.82 15.05 14.18
CA ARG A 372 40.82 13.98 14.08
C ARG A 372 41.82 14.21 12.95
N GLY A 373 41.45 14.98 11.94
CA GLY A 373 42.33 15.31 10.83
C GLY A 373 41.62 16.00 9.68
N PHE A 374 42.36 16.27 8.62
CA PHE A 374 41.86 16.82 7.37
C PHE A 374 42.25 15.90 6.22
N ALA A 375 41.33 15.64 5.31
CA ALA A 375 41.62 15.00 4.04
C ALA A 375 41.54 16.03 2.91
N PHE A 376 42.52 15.97 2.01
CA PHE A 376 42.57 16.78 0.80
C PHE A 376 42.56 15.86 -0.41
N ALA A 377 41.95 16.29 -1.51
CA ALA A 377 42.06 15.58 -2.77
C ALA A 377 42.26 16.55 -3.93
N ILE A 378 43.14 16.16 -4.86
CA ILE A 378 43.48 16.93 -6.04
C ILE A 378 43.31 16.03 -7.27
N ASN A 379 42.70 16.56 -8.31
CA ASN A 379 42.63 15.93 -9.61
C ASN A 379 42.88 17.00 -10.69
N GLU A 380 44.02 16.89 -11.38
CA GLU A 380 44.44 17.86 -12.40
C GLU A 380 43.58 17.79 -13.67
N ASN A 381 42.88 16.68 -13.89
CA ASN A 381 41.98 16.46 -15.02
C ASN A 381 40.52 16.85 -14.69
N LEU A 382 40.26 17.40 -13.51
CA LEU A 382 38.92 17.84 -13.12
C LEU A 382 38.50 19.05 -13.97
N LYS A 383 37.47 18.86 -14.80
CA LYS A 383 36.80 19.97 -15.47
C LYS A 383 35.59 20.38 -14.64
N TYR A 384 35.46 21.68 -14.42
CA TYR A 384 34.35 22.27 -13.69
C TYR A 384 33.84 23.49 -14.45
N THR A 385 32.56 23.80 -14.28
CA THR A 385 31.92 24.98 -14.86
C THR A 385 32.19 26.22 -13.99
N GLU A 386 31.76 27.40 -14.41
CA GLU A 386 32.02 28.64 -13.66
C GLU A 386 31.42 28.67 -12.25
N ASP A 387 30.43 27.82 -11.93
CA ASP A 387 29.82 27.68 -10.61
C ASP A 387 30.46 26.59 -9.73
N LEU A 388 31.60 26.03 -10.16
CA LEU A 388 32.34 24.93 -9.53
C LEU A 388 31.61 23.57 -9.53
N SER A 389 30.55 23.40 -10.33
CA SER A 389 29.98 22.08 -10.58
C SER A 389 30.92 21.22 -11.44
N ILE A 390 31.11 19.96 -11.02
CA ILE A 390 32.00 19.01 -11.71
C ILE A 390 31.34 18.61 -13.03
N ALA A 391 32.01 18.93 -14.14
CA ALA A 391 31.54 18.63 -15.49
C ALA A 391 32.06 17.27 -16.00
N GLU A 392 33.31 16.91 -15.65
CA GLU A 392 33.96 15.67 -16.06
C GLU A 392 35.11 15.35 -15.11
N ILE A 393 35.26 14.09 -14.71
CA ILE A 393 36.35 13.62 -13.83
C ILE A 393 36.98 12.34 -14.38
N ASP A 394 38.31 12.31 -14.45
CA ASP A 394 39.10 11.10 -14.68
C ASP A 394 39.61 10.60 -13.32
N ASP A 395 38.87 9.67 -12.71
CA ASP A 395 39.12 9.20 -11.35
C ASP A 395 40.46 8.49 -11.19
N THR A 396 41.08 8.03 -12.28
CA THR A 396 42.35 7.26 -12.27
C THR A 396 43.58 8.08 -11.90
N LYS A 397 43.44 9.41 -11.78
CA LYS A 397 44.53 10.35 -11.47
C LYS A 397 44.29 11.18 -10.21
N THR A 398 43.33 10.80 -9.39
CA THR A 398 43.06 11.52 -8.14
C THR A 398 44.15 11.19 -7.11
N LYS A 399 44.74 12.22 -6.52
CA LYS A 399 45.64 12.11 -5.37
C LYS A 399 44.92 12.56 -4.11
N ALA A 400 44.86 11.69 -3.11
CA ALA A 400 44.26 11.96 -1.82
C ALA A 400 45.33 12.02 -0.72
N PHE A 401 45.25 13.05 0.10
CA PHE A 401 46.17 13.29 1.22
C PHE A 401 45.39 13.30 2.53
N TYR A 402 45.95 12.72 3.58
CA TYR A 402 45.39 12.81 4.93
C TYR A 402 46.40 13.43 5.89
N VAL A 403 45.97 14.45 6.63
CA VAL A 403 46.73 15.18 7.65
C VAL A 403 46.05 14.95 9.00
N PRO A 404 46.58 14.09 9.88
CA PRO A 404 46.03 13.89 11.21
C PRO A 404 46.20 15.14 12.08
N VAL A 405 45.25 15.39 12.97
CA VAL A 405 45.28 16.47 13.96
C VAL A 405 45.15 15.84 15.35
N GLY A 406 46.21 15.95 16.16
CA GLY A 406 46.20 15.50 17.55
C GLY A 406 46.78 14.10 17.82
N GLY A 407 47.98 13.82 17.32
CA GLY A 407 48.87 12.78 17.85
C GLY A 407 50.20 13.40 18.26
N GLU A 408 50.81 12.91 19.36
CA GLU A 408 52.20 13.21 19.74
C GLU A 408 53.20 12.88 18.62
#